data_AF-A0A915AXK0-F1
#
_entry.id   AF-A0A915AXK0-F1
#
_cell.length_a   1.000
_cell.length_b   1.000
_cell.length_c   1.000
_cell.angle_alpha   90.00
_cell.angle_beta   90.00
_cell.angle_gamma   90.00
#
_symmetry.space_group_name_H-M   'P 1'
#
loop_
_entity.id
_entity.type
_entity.pdbx_description
1 polymer ?
#
loop_
_entity_poly.entity_id
_entity_poly.type
_entity_poly.pdbx_seq_one_letter_code
_entity_poly.pdbx_strand_id
1 'polypeptide(L)'
;VDFIDVNCGCPLELINEKGGGCTLASRSNKLEEVMKAMSAVMGHLPLTLKLRTGLKENIYTAHQTIAKIVSTCPPQLITLHPRSKEQRYTKLADWEYTRECSLAAANVPFWACGDILSYHDYYKRLEEYPING
;
A
#
# COMPACT_ATOMS: atom_id res chain seq x y z
N VAL A 1 -10.22 -19.54 3.02
CA VAL A 1 -9.43 -18.30 2.87
C VAL A 1 -9.86 -17.68 1.56
N ASP A 2 -10.32 -16.44 1.59
CA ASP A 2 -10.93 -15.78 0.41
C ASP A 2 -9.92 -14.94 -0.38
N PHE A 3 -8.83 -14.51 0.26
CA PHE A 3 -7.69 -13.83 -0.35
C PHE A 3 -6.47 -13.91 0.59
N ILE A 4 -5.29 -13.54 0.08
CA ILE A 4 -4.07 -13.34 0.88
C ILE A 4 -3.59 -11.90 0.67
N ASP A 5 -3.20 -11.22 1.75
CA ASP A 5 -2.64 -9.86 1.70
C ASP A 5 -1.15 -9.85 2.05
N VAL A 6 -0.36 -9.09 1.29
CA VAL A 6 1.06 -8.87 1.58
C VAL A 6 1.22 -7.58 2.38
N ASN A 7 1.60 -7.73 3.65
CA ASN A 7 1.86 -6.60 4.52
C ASN A 7 3.19 -5.92 4.18
N CYS A 8 3.08 -4.78 3.50
CA CYS A 8 4.16 -3.85 3.17
C CYS A 8 4.00 -2.50 3.92
N GLY A 9 3.22 -2.48 5.00
CA GLY A 9 2.82 -1.26 5.72
C GLY A 9 3.15 -1.23 7.21
N CYS A 10 3.63 -2.34 7.79
CA CYS A 10 3.99 -2.42 9.21
C CYS A 10 5.21 -1.54 9.52
N PRO A 11 5.13 -0.59 10.48
CA PRO A 11 6.26 0.27 10.82
C PRO A 11 7.17 -0.28 11.93
N LEU A 12 6.82 -1.41 12.54
CA LEU A 12 7.56 -1.97 13.68
C LEU A 12 8.97 -2.41 13.27
N GLU A 13 9.95 -1.99 14.06
CA GLU A 13 11.38 -2.27 13.81
C GLU A 13 11.65 -3.76 13.68
N LEU A 14 11.14 -4.59 14.61
CA LEU A 14 11.32 -6.05 14.59
C LEU A 14 10.94 -6.72 13.25
N ILE A 15 9.94 -6.18 12.56
CA ILE A 15 9.49 -6.70 11.24
C ILE A 15 10.39 -6.14 10.13
N ASN A 16 10.72 -4.85 10.21
CA ASN A 16 11.48 -4.14 9.18
C ASN A 16 12.97 -4.53 9.17
N GLU A 17 13.55 -4.87 10.32
CA GLU A 17 14.93 -5.40 10.46
C GLU A 17 15.09 -6.76 9.80
N LYS A 18 14.03 -7.57 9.78
CA LYS A 18 13.97 -8.84 9.05
C LYS A 18 13.65 -8.68 7.57
N GLY A 19 13.54 -7.43 7.08
CA GLY A 19 13.25 -7.11 5.69
C GLY A 19 11.76 -7.17 5.30
N GLY A 20 10.84 -7.31 6.26
CA GLY A 20 9.39 -7.25 6.04
C GLY A 20 8.81 -5.84 6.18
N GLY A 21 7.48 -5.71 6.15
CA GLY A 21 6.78 -4.44 6.38
C GLY A 21 7.19 -3.37 5.36
N CYS A 22 7.37 -2.12 5.81
CA CYS A 22 7.75 -1.02 4.92
C CYS A 22 9.12 -1.22 4.24
N THR A 23 10.05 -1.94 4.88
CA THR A 23 11.34 -2.28 4.26
C THR A 23 11.16 -3.11 2.99
N LEU A 24 10.19 -4.05 2.97
CA LEU A 24 9.92 -4.85 1.78
C LEU A 24 9.46 -3.96 0.61
N ALA A 25 8.58 -3.00 0.88
CA ALA A 25 8.09 -2.05 -0.12
C ALA A 25 9.20 -1.17 -0.73
N SER A 26 10.21 -0.80 0.05
CA SER A 26 11.38 -0.04 -0.44
C SER A 26 12.32 -0.87 -1.33
N ARG A 27 12.23 -2.20 -1.27
CA ARG A 27 13.05 -3.13 -2.05
C ARG A 27 12.23 -3.69 -3.20
N SER A 28 11.84 -2.83 -4.15
CA SER A 28 10.85 -3.16 -5.18
C SER A 28 11.15 -4.43 -5.98
N ASN A 29 12.42 -4.73 -6.28
CA ASN A 29 12.84 -6.02 -6.89
C ASN A 29 12.46 -7.23 -6.02
N LYS A 30 12.72 -7.15 -4.71
CA LYS A 30 12.43 -8.24 -3.78
C LYS A 30 10.92 -8.39 -3.56
N LEU A 31 10.18 -7.28 -3.49
CA LEU A 31 8.72 -7.33 -3.43
C LEU A 31 8.15 -8.01 -4.68
N GLU A 32 8.63 -7.65 -5.87
CA GLU A 32 8.22 -8.28 -7.13
C GLU A 32 8.48 -9.80 -7.12
N GLU A 33 9.67 -10.24 -6.68
CA GLU A 33 9.97 -11.67 -6.51
C GLU A 33 8.99 -12.37 -5.56
N VAL A 34 8.66 -11.75 -4.42
CA VAL A 34 7.71 -12.28 -3.44
C VAL A 34 6.30 -12.39 -4.04
N MET A 35 5.80 -11.33 -4.67
CA MET A 35 4.47 -11.31 -5.28
C MET A 35 4.34 -12.36 -6.38
N LYS A 36 5.35 -12.49 -7.24
CA LYS A 36 5.38 -13.52 -8.30
C LYS A 36 5.41 -14.94 -7.73
N ALA A 37 6.25 -15.19 -6.73
CA ALA A 37 6.35 -16.51 -6.11
C ALA A 37 5.04 -16.92 -5.42
N MET A 38 4.37 -15.98 -4.73
CA MET A 38 3.06 -16.22 -4.12
C MET A 38 1.99 -16.48 -5.17
N SER A 39 1.87 -15.60 -6.18
CA SER A 39 0.89 -15.73 -7.26
C SER A 39 1.01 -17.07 -7.99
N ALA A 40 2.24 -17.56 -8.21
CA ALA A 40 2.49 -18.85 -8.88
C ALA A 40 1.93 -20.08 -8.15
N VAL A 41 1.73 -20.02 -6.82
CA VAL A 41 1.26 -21.16 -6.02
C VAL A 41 -0.17 -20.98 -5.49
N MET A 42 -0.75 -19.79 -5.64
CA MET A 42 -2.06 -19.45 -5.08
C MET A 42 -3.25 -19.84 -5.98
N GLY A 43 -3.00 -20.23 -7.24
CA GLY A 43 -4.06 -20.55 -8.19
C GLY A 43 -4.96 -19.35 -8.45
N HIS A 44 -6.25 -19.47 -8.11
CA HIS A 44 -7.25 -18.41 -8.32
C HIS A 44 -7.46 -17.49 -7.11
N LEU A 45 -6.78 -17.75 -5.99
CA LEU A 45 -6.96 -16.96 -4.78
C LEU A 45 -6.41 -15.54 -5.00
N PRO A 46 -7.19 -14.47 -4.74
CA PRO A 46 -6.71 -13.10 -4.86
C PRO A 46 -5.52 -12.80 -3.95
N LEU A 47 -4.55 -12.06 -4.50
CA LEU A 47 -3.39 -11.52 -3.79
C LEU A 47 -3.52 -10.00 -3.72
N THR A 48 -3.53 -9.45 -2.52
CA THR A 48 -3.66 -8.01 -2.29
C THR A 48 -2.38 -7.44 -1.66
N LEU A 49 -2.18 -6.13 -1.78
CA LEU A 49 -0.97 -5.47 -1.33
C LEU A 49 -1.29 -4.23 -0.49
N LYS A 50 -0.79 -4.18 0.74
CA LYS A 50 -0.98 -3.03 1.64
C LYS A 50 0.31 -2.29 1.92
N LEU A 51 0.37 -1.00 1.63
CA LEU A 51 1.57 -0.16 1.68
C LEU A 51 1.44 1.02 2.67
N ARG A 52 2.58 1.67 2.92
CA ARG A 52 2.71 3.04 3.47
C ARG A 52 3.32 3.97 2.42
N THR A 53 3.36 5.28 2.65
CA THR A 53 3.87 6.26 1.66
C THR A 53 5.35 6.10 1.31
N GLY A 54 6.13 5.55 2.25
CA GLY A 54 7.55 5.34 2.14
C GLY A 54 8.18 5.07 3.51
N LEU A 55 9.51 5.03 3.58
CA LEU A 55 10.22 4.85 4.84
C LEU A 55 10.26 6.13 5.68
N LYS A 56 10.47 7.28 5.03
CA LYS A 56 10.75 8.55 5.71
C LYS A 56 9.62 9.54 5.54
N GLU A 57 9.46 10.43 6.52
CA GLU A 57 8.55 11.58 6.38
C GLU A 57 8.97 12.47 5.19
N ASN A 58 8.00 12.98 4.44
CA ASN A 58 8.20 13.82 3.23
C ASN A 58 9.02 13.20 2.09
N ILE A 59 9.27 11.88 2.13
CA ILE A 59 9.92 11.14 1.04
C ILE A 59 8.95 10.08 0.54
N TYR A 60 8.25 10.43 -0.54
CA TYR A 60 7.20 9.64 -1.15
C TYR A 60 7.78 8.67 -2.18
N THR A 61 7.61 7.37 -1.95
CA THR A 61 8.12 6.32 -2.86
C THR A 61 7.05 5.30 -3.25
N ALA A 62 5.91 5.30 -2.57
CA ALA A 62 4.86 4.30 -2.81
C ALA A 62 4.37 4.26 -4.26
N HIS A 63 4.17 5.40 -4.93
CA HIS A 63 3.73 5.46 -6.32
C HIS A 63 4.70 4.73 -7.27
N GLN A 64 6.01 4.83 -7.03
CA GLN A 64 7.04 4.14 -7.82
C GLN A 64 6.97 2.62 -7.59
N THR A 65 6.82 2.19 -6.34
CA THR A 65 6.64 0.78 -6.00
C THR A 65 5.36 0.22 -6.60
N ILE A 66 4.24 0.96 -6.52
CA ILE A 66 2.95 0.58 -7.10
C ILE A 66 3.08 0.40 -8.61
N ALA A 67 3.57 1.41 -9.34
CA ALA A 67 3.69 1.35 -10.80
C ALA A 67 4.52 0.15 -11.27
N LYS A 68 5.59 -0.17 -10.54
CA LYS A 68 6.41 -1.35 -10.82
C LYS A 68 5.68 -2.67 -10.56
N ILE A 69 4.97 -2.80 -9.44
CA ILE A 69 4.25 -4.04 -9.15
C ILE A 69 3.08 -4.24 -10.11
N VAL A 70 2.31 -3.19 -10.39
CA VAL A 70 1.21 -3.22 -11.36
C VAL A 70 1.68 -3.66 -12.75
N SER A 71 2.85 -3.20 -13.20
CA SER A 71 3.39 -3.57 -14.51
C SER A 71 3.97 -4.99 -14.59
N THR A 72 4.28 -5.63 -13.47
CA THR A 72 5.02 -6.91 -13.45
C THR A 72 4.24 -8.08 -12.86
N CYS A 73 3.41 -7.83 -11.85
CA CYS A 73 2.56 -8.80 -11.16
C CYS A 73 1.43 -8.04 -10.43
N PRO A 74 0.41 -7.58 -11.16
CA PRO A 74 -0.63 -6.73 -10.60
C PRO A 74 -1.43 -7.50 -9.53
N PRO A 75 -1.55 -6.98 -8.29
CA PRO A 75 -2.44 -7.53 -7.29
C PRO A 75 -3.90 -7.21 -7.65
N GLN A 76 -4.83 -7.90 -7.00
CA GLN A 76 -6.26 -7.67 -7.17
C GLN A 76 -6.77 -6.43 -6.42
N LEU A 77 -6.00 -5.93 -5.44
CA LEU A 77 -6.29 -4.71 -4.69
C LEU A 77 -4.99 -4.14 -4.12
N ILE A 78 -4.87 -2.81 -4.16
CA ILE A 78 -3.81 -2.08 -3.46
C ILE A 78 -4.46 -1.22 -2.38
N THR A 79 -3.90 -1.26 -1.17
CA THR A 79 -4.34 -0.39 -0.07
C THR A 79 -3.18 0.46 0.42
N LEU A 80 -3.35 1.77 0.51
CA LEU A 80 -2.35 2.69 1.05
C LEU A 80 -2.74 3.18 2.45
N HIS A 81 -1.84 3.10 3.41
CA HIS A 81 -1.90 3.97 4.58
C HIS A 81 -1.12 5.25 4.26
N PRO A 82 -1.74 6.45 4.23
CA PRO A 82 -1.08 7.70 3.84
C PRO A 82 -0.14 8.27 4.92
N ARG A 83 0.64 7.42 5.58
CA ARG A 83 1.72 7.80 6.49
C ARG A 83 3.00 7.09 6.07
N SER A 84 4.15 7.68 6.38
CA SER A 84 5.45 7.01 6.26
C SER A 84 5.65 6.01 7.40
N LYS A 85 6.67 5.15 7.28
CA LYS A 85 7.10 4.28 8.39
C LYS A 85 7.51 5.11 9.62
N GLU A 86 8.33 6.14 9.45
CA GLU A 86 8.81 7.05 10.52
C GLU A 86 7.67 7.72 11.28
N GLN A 87 6.63 8.16 10.58
CA GLN A 87 5.48 8.81 11.19
C GLN A 87 4.68 7.89 12.13
N ARG A 88 4.82 6.56 12.02
CA ARG A 88 4.05 5.58 12.81
C ARG A 88 2.56 5.96 12.92
N TYR A 89 2.14 6.49 14.06
CA TYR A 89 0.81 7.05 14.32
C TYR A 89 0.87 8.44 14.99
N THR A 90 2.00 9.15 14.87
CA THR A 90 2.25 10.43 15.58
C THR A 90 1.89 11.67 14.75
N LYS A 91 1.56 11.49 13.47
CA LYS A 91 1.17 12.54 12.52
C LYS A 91 -0.17 12.20 11.86
N LEU A 92 -0.79 13.13 11.16
CA LEU A 92 -1.98 12.86 10.36
C LEU A 92 -1.61 12.13 9.07
N ALA A 93 -2.54 11.32 8.56
CA ALA A 93 -2.44 10.73 7.24
C ALA A 93 -2.56 11.81 6.15
N ASP A 94 -1.60 11.82 5.23
CA ASP A 94 -1.58 12.70 4.07
C ASP A 94 -2.40 12.12 2.90
N TRP A 95 -3.67 12.48 2.87
CA TRP A 95 -4.60 12.01 1.85
C TRP A 95 -4.35 12.60 0.46
N GLU A 96 -3.67 13.74 0.33
CA GLU A 96 -3.39 14.33 -1.00
C GLU A 96 -2.55 13.38 -1.86
N TYR A 97 -1.56 12.74 -1.23
CA TYR A 97 -0.70 11.77 -1.90
C TYR A 97 -1.42 10.49 -2.38
N THR A 98 -2.66 10.23 -1.94
CA THR A 98 -3.46 9.11 -2.46
C THR A 98 -3.77 9.27 -3.95
N ARG A 99 -3.88 10.50 -4.46
CA ARG A 99 -4.14 10.76 -5.89
C ARG A 99 -3.02 10.22 -6.76
N GLU A 100 -1.77 10.53 -6.41
CA GLU A 100 -0.59 10.05 -7.14
C GLU A 100 -0.48 8.52 -7.10
N CYS A 101 -0.77 7.91 -5.94
CA CYS A 101 -0.76 6.45 -5.81
C CYS A 101 -1.91 5.78 -6.56
N SER A 102 -3.10 6.37 -6.58
CA SER A 102 -4.25 5.87 -7.33
C SER A 102 -3.99 5.92 -8.83
N LEU A 103 -3.34 6.97 -9.34
CA LEU A 103 -2.91 7.04 -10.73
C LEU A 103 -1.90 5.95 -11.06
N ALA A 104 -0.92 5.71 -10.18
CA ALA A 104 0.06 4.63 -10.34
C ALA A 104 -0.57 3.23 -10.31
N ALA A 105 -1.71 3.06 -9.62
CA ALA A 105 -2.45 1.80 -9.57
C ALA A 105 -3.14 1.43 -10.89
N ALA A 106 -3.30 2.39 -11.81
CA ALA A 106 -3.94 2.21 -13.11
C ALA A 106 -5.33 1.55 -12.98
N ASN A 107 -5.48 0.32 -13.47
CA ASN A 107 -6.75 -0.41 -13.44
C ASN A 107 -6.94 -1.29 -12.20
N VAL A 108 -5.94 -1.35 -11.31
CA VAL A 108 -6.04 -2.10 -10.05
C VAL A 108 -6.86 -1.28 -9.06
N PRO A 109 -7.92 -1.84 -8.44
CA PRO A 109 -8.63 -1.16 -7.37
C PRO A 109 -7.67 -0.62 -6.31
N PHE A 110 -7.85 0.65 -5.95
CA PHE A 110 -7.00 1.36 -5.01
C PHE A 110 -7.82 1.90 -3.84
N TRP A 111 -7.47 1.44 -2.63
CA TRP A 111 -8.08 1.89 -1.39
C TRP A 111 -7.10 2.68 -0.52
N ALA A 112 -7.62 3.55 0.34
CA ALA A 112 -6.83 4.23 1.36
C ALA A 112 -7.36 4.00 2.77
N CYS A 113 -6.45 3.88 3.75
CA CYS A 113 -6.78 3.67 5.15
C CYS A 113 -5.86 4.51 6.04
N GLY A 114 -6.40 5.60 6.58
CA GLY A 114 -5.74 6.42 7.59
C GLY A 114 -6.68 7.49 8.13
N ASP A 115 -6.87 7.52 9.45
CA ASP A 115 -7.60 8.56 10.15
C ASP A 115 -9.08 8.71 9.75
N ILE A 116 -9.71 7.59 9.38
CA ILE A 116 -11.17 7.47 9.24
C ILE A 116 -11.73 6.97 10.57
N LEU A 117 -12.43 7.83 11.30
CA LEU A 117 -12.96 7.50 12.63
C LEU A 117 -14.50 7.39 12.64
N SER A 118 -15.15 7.77 11.54
CA SER A 118 -16.59 7.73 11.37
C SER A 118 -16.98 7.53 9.91
N TYR A 119 -18.25 7.17 9.66
CA TYR A 119 -18.78 7.11 8.30
C TYR A 119 -18.76 8.48 7.61
N HIS A 120 -18.90 9.58 8.36
CA HIS A 120 -18.78 10.94 7.83
C HIS A 120 -17.37 11.20 7.32
N ASP A 121 -16.33 10.80 8.07
CA ASP A 121 -14.95 10.93 7.63
C ASP A 121 -14.72 10.15 6.33
N TYR A 122 -15.25 8.93 6.25
CA TYR A 122 -15.16 8.08 5.08
C TYR A 122 -15.71 8.78 3.82
N TYR A 123 -16.97 9.22 3.86
CA TYR A 123 -17.60 9.87 2.69
C TYR A 123 -16.93 11.21 2.36
N LYS A 124 -16.57 12.00 3.37
CA LYS A 124 -15.83 13.26 3.15
C LYS A 124 -14.49 13.01 2.46
N ARG A 125 -13.75 11.98 2.85
CA ARG A 125 -12.47 11.65 2.19
C ARG A 125 -12.66 11.17 0.77
N LEU A 126 -13.68 10.38 0.46
CA LEU A 126 -13.96 9.98 -0.91
C LEU A 126 -14.41 11.14 -1.81
N GLU A 127 -15.09 12.14 -1.23
CA GLU A 127 -15.45 13.37 -1.95
C GLU A 127 -14.22 14.24 -2.24
N GLU A 128 -13.33 14.44 -1.25
CA GLU A 128 -12.10 15.23 -1.39
C GLU A 128 -11.03 14.53 -2.25
N TYR A 129 -10.96 13.21 -2.16
CA TYR A 129 -9.95 12.35 -2.78
C TYR A 129 -10.63 11.15 -3.46
N PRO A 130 -11.10 11.32 -4.71
CA PRO A 130 -11.82 10.26 -5.41
C PRO A 130 -10.91 9.05 -5.69
N ILE A 131 -11.11 7.99 -4.91
CA ILE A 131 -10.44 6.68 -5.03
C ILE A 131 -11.51 5.57 -4.96
N ASN A 132 -11.13 4.31 -5.16
CA ASN A 132 -12.11 3.22 -5.22
C ASN A 132 -12.70 2.83 -3.86
N GLY A 133 -12.07 3.20 -2.73
CA GLY A 133 -12.54 2.87 -1.39
C GLY A 133 -11.63 3.26 -0.25
#